data_AF-A0A661DSK7-F1
#
_entry.id   AF-A0A661DSK7-F1
#
_cell.length_a   1.000
_cell.length_b   1.000
_cell.length_c   1.000
_cell.angle_alpha   90.00
_cell.angle_beta   90.00
_cell.angle_gamma   90.00
#
_symmetry.space_group_name_H-M   'P 1'
#
loop_
_entity.id
_entity.type
_entity.pdbx_description
1 polymer ?
#
loop_
_entity_poly.entity_id
_entity_poly.type
_entity_poly.pdbx_seq_one_letter_code
_entity_poly.pdbx_strand_id
1 'polypeptide(L)'
;MADNKKNPTQVEDTGHVWDGIRELNNPCPRWWLNSLYLSGLLVIVYFILYPSLPLVNDSTKGLLGWTQINEFKEDMAKVEEIRAPFENKLAAMSMEEILADQEMLNYAIGSSKVLFGDNCAACHGTGGAPAEGAGYPNLTDDDWLYGGSVNDIAMSIANGRAGTMPAHAN
;
A
#
# COMPACT_ATOMS: atom_id res chain seq x y z
N MET A 1 22.44 -9.04 -38.50
CA MET A 1 22.46 -7.91 -39.46
C MET A 1 22.27 -6.56 -38.77
N ALA A 2 22.97 -6.35 -37.67
CA ALA A 2 23.60 -5.08 -37.31
C ALA A 2 25.13 -5.26 -37.43
N ASP A 3 25.52 -6.12 -38.37
CA ASP A 3 26.83 -6.78 -38.39
C ASP A 3 27.81 -5.95 -39.22
N ASN A 4 27.29 -4.97 -39.98
CA ASN A 4 28.06 -3.93 -40.65
C ASN A 4 27.89 -2.58 -39.94
N LYS A 5 28.60 -2.43 -38.82
CA LYS A 5 28.83 -1.13 -38.16
C LYS A 5 29.83 -0.27 -38.97
N LYS A 6 29.56 0.04 -40.23
CA LYS A 6 30.51 0.82 -41.04
C LYS A 6 29.82 1.91 -41.86
N ASN A 7 29.92 3.12 -41.31
CA ASN A 7 29.77 4.44 -41.94
C ASN A 7 28.35 4.94 -42.24
N PRO A 8 27.95 6.12 -41.69
CA PRO A 8 26.68 6.79 -41.99
C PRO A 8 26.58 7.32 -43.44
N THR A 9 27.53 6.97 -44.30
CA THR A 9 27.58 7.32 -45.73
C THR A 9 27.24 6.14 -46.65
N GLN A 10 27.00 4.93 -46.12
CA GLN A 10 26.71 3.74 -46.92
C GLN A 10 25.22 3.46 -47.12
N VAL A 11 24.34 4.21 -46.45
CA VAL A 11 22.90 3.99 -46.49
C VAL A 11 22.22 5.27 -46.98
N GLU A 12 21.30 5.11 -47.92
CA GLU A 12 20.52 6.22 -48.48
C GLU A 12 19.68 6.89 -47.38
N ASP A 13 19.55 8.22 -47.47
CA ASP A 13 18.65 8.99 -46.63
C ASP A 13 17.26 9.12 -47.27
N THR A 14 16.29 9.62 -46.52
CA THR A 14 14.89 9.77 -46.97
C THR A 14 14.67 10.94 -47.93
N GLY A 15 15.73 11.61 -48.40
CA GLY A 15 15.70 12.70 -49.36
C GLY A 15 15.28 14.08 -48.83
N HIS A 16 14.92 14.18 -47.54
CA HIS A 16 14.55 15.45 -46.89
C HIS A 16 15.54 15.79 -45.77
N VAL A 17 15.79 17.09 -45.59
CA VAL A 17 16.63 17.62 -44.51
C VAL A 17 15.80 18.55 -43.64
N TRP A 18 15.79 18.28 -42.34
CA TRP A 18 15.06 19.03 -41.34
C TRP A 18 16.06 19.70 -40.40
N ASP A 19 16.25 21.02 -40.54
CA ASP A 19 17.17 21.80 -39.69
C ASP A 19 18.59 21.20 -39.59
N GLY A 20 19.13 20.79 -40.75
CA GLY A 20 20.45 20.15 -40.85
C GLY A 20 20.50 18.67 -40.43
N ILE A 21 19.41 18.09 -39.95
CA ILE A 21 19.28 16.66 -39.63
C ILE A 21 18.64 15.90 -40.81
N ARG A 22 19.11 14.68 -41.05
CA ARG A 22 18.57 13.77 -42.07
C ARG A 22 18.32 12.39 -41.47
N GLU A 23 17.35 11.67 -42.04
CA GLU A 23 16.96 10.34 -41.58
C GLU A 23 17.54 9.26 -42.50
N LEU A 24 18.23 8.28 -41.92
CA LEU A 24 18.81 7.16 -42.67
C LEU A 24 17.80 6.03 -42.84
N ASN A 25 17.71 5.46 -44.04
CA ASN A 25 16.82 4.33 -44.35
C ASN A 25 17.43 2.98 -43.94
N ASN A 26 17.82 2.85 -42.68
CA ASN A 26 18.36 1.61 -42.12
C ASN A 26 17.22 0.61 -41.82
N PRO A 27 17.39 -0.68 -42.11
CA PRO A 27 16.47 -1.69 -41.61
C PRO A 27 16.55 -1.77 -40.07
N CYS A 28 15.42 -2.09 -39.42
CA CYS A 28 15.39 -2.27 -37.98
C CYS A 28 16.39 -3.33 -37.51
N PRO A 29 17.10 -3.14 -36.38
CA PRO A 29 18.00 -4.14 -35.85
C PRO A 29 17.27 -5.47 -35.60
N ARG A 30 17.81 -6.58 -36.12
CA ARG A 30 17.16 -7.90 -36.01
C ARG A 30 16.86 -8.31 -34.57
N TRP A 31 17.77 -8.01 -33.64
CA TRP A 31 17.55 -8.32 -32.22
C TRP A 31 16.34 -7.56 -31.66
N TRP A 32 16.17 -6.29 -32.05
CA TRP A 32 15.04 -5.45 -31.63
C TRP A 32 13.72 -5.99 -32.20
N LEU A 33 13.71 -6.35 -33.49
CA LEU A 33 12.52 -6.92 -34.12
C LEU A 33 12.14 -8.27 -33.52
N ASN A 34 13.13 -9.14 -33.24
CA ASN A 34 12.90 -10.41 -32.56
C ASN A 34 12.34 -10.21 -31.14
N SER A 35 12.86 -9.24 -30.38
CA SER A 35 12.30 -8.88 -29.07
C SER A 35 10.85 -8.44 -29.16
N LEU A 36 10.50 -7.62 -30.17
CA LEU A 36 9.13 -7.19 -30.42
C LEU A 36 8.19 -8.38 -30.71
N TYR A 37 8.63 -9.36 -31.50
CA TYR A 37 7.85 -10.56 -31.76
C TYR A 37 7.72 -11.46 -30.53
N LEU A 38 8.79 -11.61 -29.74
CA LEU A 38 8.76 -12.38 -28.49
C LEU A 38 7.81 -11.75 -27.45
N SER A 39 7.75 -10.42 -27.34
CA SER A 39 6.77 -9.77 -26.46
C SER A 39 5.35 -10.01 -26.93
N GLY A 40 5.08 -10.00 -28.24
CA GLY A 40 3.77 -10.35 -28.80
C GLY A 40 3.36 -11.78 -28.45
N LEU A 41 4.30 -12.73 -28.56
CA LEU A 41 4.09 -14.11 -28.14
C LEU A 41 3.78 -14.21 -26.64
N LEU A 42 4.51 -13.48 -25.80
CA LEU A 42 4.28 -13.48 -24.35
C LEU A 42 2.88 -12.97 -23.99
N VAL A 43 2.39 -11.94 -24.66
CA VAL A 43 1.01 -11.44 -24.47
C VAL A 43 -0.02 -12.51 -24.82
N ILE A 44 0.16 -13.22 -25.93
CA ILE A 44 -0.75 -14.31 -26.33
C ILE A 44 -0.74 -15.43 -25.29
N VAL A 45 0.45 -15.84 -24.81
CA VAL A 45 0.57 -16.83 -23.74
C VAL A 45 -0.12 -16.34 -22.47
N TYR A 46 0.06 -15.07 -22.09
CA TYR A 46 -0.57 -14.49 -20.91
C TYR A 46 -2.11 -14.51 -21.01
N PHE A 47 -2.68 -14.18 -22.18
CA PHE A 47 -4.12 -14.20 -22.42
C PHE A 47 -4.73 -15.60 -22.29
N ILE A 48 -3.95 -16.64 -22.57
CA ILE A 48 -4.36 -18.04 -22.41
C ILE A 48 -4.29 -18.45 -20.93
N LEU A 49 -3.26 -18.02 -20.21
CA LEU A 49 -3.02 -18.46 -18.83
C LEU A 49 -3.87 -17.70 -17.79
N TYR A 50 -4.09 -16.40 -17.99
CA TYR A 50 -4.67 -15.48 -17.02
C TYR A 50 -5.93 -14.78 -17.52
N PRO A 51 -6.80 -14.30 -16.61
CA PRO A 51 -7.91 -13.45 -17.00
C PRO A 51 -7.42 -12.15 -17.63
N SER A 52 -7.86 -11.84 -18.85
CA SER A 52 -7.26 -10.77 -19.65
C SER A 52 -8.27 -9.95 -20.46
N LEU A 53 -9.19 -10.60 -21.18
CA LEU A 53 -10.10 -9.89 -22.08
C LEU A 53 -11.45 -9.63 -21.39
N PRO A 54 -11.90 -8.38 -21.30
CA PRO A 54 -13.23 -8.07 -20.80
C PRO A 54 -14.29 -8.49 -21.82
N LEU A 55 -15.30 -9.20 -21.33
CA LEU A 55 -16.55 -9.55 -22.00
C LEU A 55 -17.67 -8.65 -21.46
N VAL A 56 -18.87 -8.72 -22.06
CA VAL A 56 -20.00 -7.85 -21.69
C VAL A 56 -20.35 -7.92 -20.19
N ASN A 57 -20.24 -9.11 -19.58
CA ASN A 57 -20.62 -9.35 -18.19
C ASN A 57 -19.52 -10.01 -17.33
N ASP A 58 -18.34 -10.30 -17.90
CA ASP A 58 -17.24 -10.98 -17.20
C ASP A 58 -15.91 -10.80 -17.96
N SER A 59 -14.91 -11.64 -17.70
CA SER A 59 -13.62 -11.71 -18.39
C SER A 59 -13.31 -13.14 -18.80
N THR A 60 -12.36 -13.32 -19.73
CA THR A 60 -11.71 -14.62 -19.91
C THR A 60 -11.14 -15.08 -18.57
N LYS A 61 -11.18 -16.37 -18.22
CA LYS A 61 -10.66 -16.87 -16.93
C LYS A 61 -9.22 -17.37 -16.99
N GLY A 62 -8.73 -17.62 -18.20
CA GLY A 62 -7.47 -18.33 -18.42
C GLY A 62 -7.52 -19.79 -17.99
N LEU A 63 -6.42 -20.51 -18.19
CA LEU A 63 -6.30 -21.93 -17.84
C LEU A 63 -5.92 -22.17 -16.38
N LEU A 64 -5.30 -21.20 -15.72
CA LEU A 64 -4.79 -21.37 -14.35
C LEU A 64 -5.84 -21.11 -13.27
N GLY A 65 -6.97 -20.49 -13.62
CA GLY A 65 -8.03 -20.14 -12.66
C GLY A 65 -7.61 -19.07 -11.62
N TRP A 66 -6.47 -18.43 -11.82
CA TRP A 66 -5.96 -17.40 -10.92
C TRP A 66 -6.84 -16.14 -10.94
N THR A 67 -7.08 -15.55 -9.77
CA THR A 67 -7.64 -14.20 -9.64
C THR A 67 -6.98 -13.49 -8.45
N GLN A 68 -6.79 -12.17 -8.57
CA GLN A 68 -6.25 -11.35 -7.49
C GLN A 68 -7.07 -11.44 -6.18
N ILE A 69 -8.39 -11.69 -6.29
CA ILE A 69 -9.28 -11.81 -5.13
C ILE A 69 -9.05 -13.14 -4.40
N ASN A 70 -8.84 -14.22 -5.13
CA ASN A 70 -8.53 -15.52 -4.52
C ASN A 70 -7.17 -15.49 -3.84
N GLU A 71 -6.15 -14.95 -4.52
CA GLU A 71 -4.81 -14.77 -3.94
C GLU A 71 -4.86 -13.92 -2.67
N PHE A 72 -5.56 -12.78 -2.70
CA PHE A 72 -5.78 -11.94 -1.52
C PHE A 72 -6.42 -12.72 -0.36
N LYS A 73 -7.45 -13.52 -0.63
CA LYS A 73 -8.13 -14.30 0.42
C LYS A 73 -7.21 -15.37 1.00
N GLU A 74 -6.44 -16.06 0.17
CA GLU A 74 -5.48 -17.08 0.62
C GLU A 74 -4.39 -16.44 1.49
N ASP A 75 -3.87 -15.28 1.09
CA ASP A 75 -2.82 -14.58 1.85
C ASP A 75 -3.36 -14.00 3.15
N MET A 76 -4.56 -13.43 3.14
CA MET A 76 -5.23 -12.98 4.37
C MET A 76 -5.49 -14.13 5.33
N ALA A 77 -5.89 -15.31 4.83
CA ALA A 77 -6.10 -16.49 5.68
C ALA A 77 -4.80 -16.95 6.37
N LYS A 78 -3.66 -16.89 5.67
CA LYS A 78 -2.33 -17.20 6.27
C LYS A 78 -1.98 -16.21 7.38
N VAL A 79 -2.26 -14.92 7.18
CA VAL A 79 -2.02 -13.89 8.20
C VAL A 79 -2.95 -14.08 9.40
N GLU A 80 -4.22 -14.38 9.15
CA GLU A 80 -5.21 -14.64 10.17
C GLU A 80 -4.83 -15.86 11.01
N GLU A 81 -4.37 -16.96 10.39
CA GLU A 81 -3.91 -18.15 11.09
C GLU A 81 -2.76 -17.85 12.08
N ILE A 82 -1.82 -16.99 11.67
CA ILE A 82 -0.69 -16.58 12.52
C ILE A 82 -1.17 -15.68 13.68
N ARG A 83 -2.13 -14.78 13.42
CA ARG A 83 -2.60 -13.79 14.41
C ARG A 83 -3.68 -14.31 15.34
N ALA A 84 -4.48 -15.28 14.90
CA ALA A 84 -5.65 -15.79 15.62
C ALA A 84 -5.36 -16.20 17.08
N PRO A 85 -4.24 -16.88 17.42
CA PRO A 85 -3.95 -17.21 18.82
C PRO A 85 -3.81 -15.98 19.73
N PHE A 86 -3.28 -14.87 19.21
CA PHE A 86 -3.10 -13.63 19.96
C PHE A 86 -4.38 -12.79 19.96
N GLU A 87 -5.03 -12.64 18.82
CA GLU A 87 -6.29 -11.87 18.71
C GLU A 87 -7.42 -12.50 19.52
N ASN A 88 -7.54 -13.83 19.54
CA ASN A 88 -8.54 -14.52 20.35
C ASN A 88 -8.30 -14.32 21.86
N LYS A 89 -7.04 -14.31 22.29
CA LYS A 89 -6.68 -13.97 23.69
C LYS A 89 -7.00 -12.51 23.99
N LEU A 90 -6.58 -11.60 23.11
CA LEU A 90 -6.80 -10.16 23.26
C LEU A 90 -8.29 -9.82 23.37
N ALA A 91 -9.15 -10.48 22.59
CA ALA A 91 -10.59 -10.27 22.64
C ALA A 91 -11.27 -10.83 23.90
N ALA A 92 -10.66 -11.83 24.56
CA ALA A 92 -11.21 -12.46 25.75
C ALA A 92 -10.72 -11.84 27.07
N MET A 93 -9.56 -11.18 27.05
CA MET A 93 -8.93 -10.59 28.22
C MET A 93 -9.49 -9.19 28.53
N SER A 94 -9.52 -8.83 29.82
CA SER A 94 -9.72 -7.44 30.23
C SER A 94 -8.47 -6.60 29.96
N MET A 95 -8.63 -5.27 29.92
CA MET A 95 -7.47 -4.38 29.76
C MET A 95 -6.46 -4.52 30.88
N GLU A 96 -6.90 -4.75 32.12
CA GLU A 96 -6.04 -4.98 33.27
C GLU A 96 -5.23 -6.28 33.13
N GLU A 97 -5.85 -7.34 32.59
CA GLU A 97 -5.18 -8.60 32.30
C GLU A 97 -4.12 -8.44 31.20
N ILE A 98 -4.43 -7.68 30.15
CA ILE A 98 -3.48 -7.37 29.06
C ILE A 98 -2.29 -6.59 29.59
N LEU A 99 -2.50 -5.61 30.46
CA LEU A 99 -1.42 -4.80 31.05
C LEU A 99 -0.54 -5.61 32.02
N ALA A 100 -1.09 -6.65 32.65
CA ALA A 100 -0.36 -7.53 33.55
C ALA A 100 0.47 -8.60 32.83
N ASP A 101 0.04 -9.06 31.66
CA ASP A 101 0.74 -10.06 30.84
C ASP A 101 1.72 -9.40 29.87
N GLN A 102 3.03 -9.59 30.11
CA GLN A 102 4.07 -9.01 29.27
C GLN A 102 4.07 -9.50 27.82
N GLU A 103 3.66 -10.74 27.55
CA GLU A 103 3.58 -11.26 26.18
C GLU A 103 2.45 -10.53 25.42
N MET A 104 1.28 -10.43 26.04
CA MET A 104 0.12 -9.76 25.45
C MET A 104 0.29 -8.25 25.36
N LEU A 105 0.93 -7.62 26.35
CA LEU A 105 1.28 -6.20 26.31
C LEU A 105 2.20 -5.89 25.12
N ASN A 106 3.26 -6.68 24.93
CA ASN A 106 4.17 -6.50 23.80
C ASN A 106 3.47 -6.71 22.46
N TYR A 107 2.60 -7.72 22.36
CA TYR A 107 1.78 -7.93 21.17
C TYR A 107 0.87 -6.73 20.90
N ALA A 108 0.14 -6.25 21.91
CA ALA A 108 -0.79 -5.12 21.80
C ALA A 108 -0.07 -3.82 21.42
N ILE A 109 1.10 -3.54 21.99
CA ILE A 109 1.93 -2.38 21.60
C ILE A 109 2.42 -2.53 20.15
N GLY A 110 2.88 -3.72 19.77
CA GLY A 110 3.36 -3.99 18.42
C GLY A 110 2.26 -3.82 17.35
N SER A 111 1.08 -4.37 17.60
CA SER A 111 -0.06 -4.30 16.68
C SER A 111 -0.70 -2.91 16.64
N SER A 112 -0.77 -2.21 17.79
CA SER A 112 -1.36 -0.88 17.89
C SER A 112 -0.53 0.23 17.25
N LYS A 113 0.79 0.04 17.04
CA LYS A 113 1.63 1.06 16.40
C LYS A 113 1.15 1.43 14.99
N VAL A 114 0.69 0.45 14.22
CA VAL A 114 0.12 0.68 12.88
C VAL A 114 -1.22 1.38 13.00
N LEU A 115 -2.09 0.90 13.90
CA LEU A 115 -3.41 1.51 14.15
C LEU A 115 -3.29 2.98 14.58
N PHE A 116 -2.33 3.29 15.46
CA PHE A 116 -2.05 4.65 15.90
C PHE A 116 -1.54 5.52 14.74
N GLY A 117 -0.61 4.98 13.93
CA GLY A 117 -0.11 5.67 12.74
C GLY A 117 -1.20 6.03 11.74
N ASP A 118 -2.11 5.10 11.46
CA ASP A 118 -3.16 5.26 10.47
C ASP A 118 -4.33 6.13 10.96
N ASN A 119 -4.68 6.04 12.25
CA ASN A 119 -5.94 6.60 12.77
C ASN A 119 -5.75 7.75 13.77
N CYS A 120 -4.58 7.91 14.39
CA CYS A 120 -4.38 8.84 15.51
C CYS A 120 -3.28 9.87 15.24
N ALA A 121 -2.20 9.47 14.56
CA ALA A 121 -0.99 10.28 14.40
C ALA A 121 -1.21 11.58 13.61
N ALA A 122 -2.23 11.64 12.76
CA ALA A 122 -2.59 12.86 12.02
C ALA A 122 -2.94 14.03 12.95
N CYS A 123 -3.54 13.75 14.11
CA CYS A 123 -3.93 14.76 15.10
C CYS A 123 -2.96 14.82 16.29
N HIS A 124 -2.57 13.66 16.83
CA HIS A 124 -1.74 13.57 18.04
C HIS A 124 -0.23 13.48 17.77
N GLY A 125 0.19 13.58 16.51
CA GLY A 125 1.60 13.45 16.11
C GLY A 125 2.08 12.00 16.09
N THR A 126 3.15 11.72 15.34
CA THR A 126 3.68 10.35 15.14
C THR A 126 4.17 9.68 16.42
N GLY A 127 4.57 10.46 17.42
CA GLY A 127 4.99 9.98 18.74
C GLY A 127 3.93 10.14 19.83
N GLY A 128 2.71 10.56 19.51
CA GLY A 128 1.70 10.93 20.52
C GLY A 128 1.88 12.32 21.13
N ALA A 129 2.92 13.06 20.72
CA ALA A 129 3.14 14.44 21.09
C ALA A 129 2.95 15.35 19.86
N PRO A 130 1.82 16.07 19.73
CA PRO A 130 1.62 17.02 18.65
C PRO A 130 2.47 18.29 18.86
N ALA A 131 2.58 19.11 17.81
CA ALA A 131 3.26 20.39 17.93
C ALA A 131 2.53 21.32 18.94
N GLU A 132 3.29 22.15 19.65
CA GLU A 132 2.72 23.13 20.56
C GLU A 132 1.73 24.06 19.83
N GLY A 133 0.56 24.29 20.42
CA GLY A 133 -0.49 25.09 19.81
C GLY A 133 -1.32 24.40 18.72
N ALA A 134 -1.09 23.10 18.44
CA ALA A 134 -1.87 22.36 17.43
C ALA A 134 -3.34 22.13 17.82
N GLY A 135 -3.72 22.38 19.08
CA GLY A 135 -5.09 22.19 19.57
C GLY A 135 -5.47 20.73 19.84
N TYR A 136 -4.52 19.81 19.77
CA TYR A 136 -4.69 18.39 20.11
C TYR A 136 -3.91 18.02 21.37
N PRO A 137 -4.46 17.16 22.26
CA PRO A 137 -3.76 16.70 23.46
C PRO A 137 -2.46 15.95 23.17
N ASN A 138 -1.47 16.13 24.05
CA ASN A 138 -0.32 15.25 24.15
C ASN A 138 -0.73 13.97 24.88
N LEU A 139 -0.48 12.81 24.28
CA LEU A 139 -0.85 11.50 24.82
C LEU A 139 0.30 10.80 25.55
N THR A 140 1.46 11.47 25.67
CA THR A 140 2.69 10.90 26.27
C THR A 140 3.02 11.43 27.66
N ASP A 141 2.27 12.43 28.13
CA ASP A 141 2.46 13.00 29.46
C ASP A 141 1.39 12.49 30.45
N ASP A 142 1.46 13.00 31.68
CA ASP A 142 0.58 12.61 32.78
C ASP A 142 -0.65 13.55 32.93
N ASP A 143 -0.94 14.44 31.95
CA ASP A 143 -2.05 15.39 32.01
C ASP A 143 -3.24 14.97 31.13
N TRP A 144 -4.33 14.56 31.78
CA TRP A 144 -5.49 13.95 31.12
C TRP A 144 -6.78 14.75 31.34
N LEU A 145 -7.23 15.46 30.30
CA LEU A 145 -8.45 16.29 30.33
C LEU A 145 -9.72 15.53 30.70
N TYR A 146 -9.83 14.26 30.30
CA TYR A 146 -11.02 13.42 30.49
C TYR A 146 -10.79 12.21 31.41
N GLY A 147 -9.72 12.24 32.21
CA GLY A 147 -9.27 11.13 33.04
C GLY A 147 -8.23 10.25 32.34
N GLY A 148 -7.19 9.86 33.09
CA GLY A 148 -6.07 9.04 32.61
C GLY A 148 -6.17 7.56 32.98
N SER A 149 -7.31 7.10 33.52
CA SER A 149 -7.50 5.68 33.76
C SER A 149 -7.70 4.93 32.44
N VAL A 150 -7.39 3.64 32.43
CA VAL A 150 -7.57 2.77 31.27
C VAL A 150 -9.00 2.81 30.73
N ASN A 151 -9.99 2.83 31.63
CA ASN A 151 -11.40 2.92 31.27
C ASN A 151 -11.77 4.29 30.67
N ASP A 152 -11.19 5.38 31.18
CA ASP A 152 -11.43 6.73 30.64
C ASP A 152 -10.85 6.88 29.23
N ILE A 153 -9.66 6.31 28.99
CA ILE A 153 -9.00 6.29 27.70
C ILE A 153 -9.79 5.43 26.71
N ALA A 154 -10.16 4.20 27.09
CA ALA A 154 -10.97 3.31 26.26
C ALA A 154 -12.32 3.95 25.88
N MET A 155 -12.99 4.61 26.83
CA MET A 155 -14.22 5.36 26.57
C MET A 155 -13.99 6.50 25.57
N SER A 156 -12.88 7.23 25.71
CA SER A 156 -12.55 8.35 24.81
C SER A 156 -12.28 7.88 23.38
N ILE A 157 -11.65 6.71 23.21
CA ILE A 157 -11.40 6.10 21.90
C ILE A 157 -12.70 5.56 21.29
N ALA A 158 -13.51 4.83 22.08
CA ALA A 158 -14.71 4.16 21.57
C ALA A 158 -15.85 5.12 21.25
N ASN A 159 -16.06 6.16 22.07
CA ASN A 159 -17.22 7.05 21.98
C ASN A 159 -16.87 8.48 21.56
N GLY A 160 -15.59 8.82 21.49
CA GLY A 160 -15.13 10.19 21.27
C GLY A 160 -15.33 11.10 22.48
N ARG A 161 -14.88 12.34 22.36
CA ARG A 161 -15.04 13.42 23.35
C ARG A 161 -15.35 14.73 22.64
N ALA A 162 -16.17 15.57 23.28
CA ALA A 162 -16.48 16.92 22.80
C ALA A 162 -16.33 17.92 23.96
N GLY A 163 -15.23 18.68 23.94
CA GLY A 163 -14.97 19.71 24.94
C GLY A 163 -15.78 20.97 24.67
N THR A 164 -16.41 21.52 25.71
CA THR A 164 -17.12 22.79 25.64
C THR A 164 -16.50 23.76 26.64
N MET A 165 -15.82 24.79 26.14
CA MET A 165 -15.42 25.95 26.94
C MET A 165 -16.41 27.09 26.70
N PRO A 166 -17.29 27.42 27.68
CA PRO A 166 -18.23 28.53 27.53
C PRO A 166 -17.49 29.86 27.33
N ALA A 167 -18.03 30.72 26.46
CA ALA A 167 -17.49 32.05 26.30
C ALA A 167 -17.63 32.85 27.61
N HIS A 168 -16.53 33.46 28.06
CA HIS A 168 -16.58 34.42 29.16
C HIS A 168 -17.27 35.70 28.66
N ALA A 169 -18.18 36.26 29.48
CA ALA A 169 -18.77 37.56 29.20
C ALA A 169 -17.68 38.66 29.30
N ASN A 170 -17.71 39.61 28.37
CA ASN A 170 -16.81 40.77 28.35
C ASN A 170 -17.11 41.74 29.51
#